data_AF-A0AAW1PZT8-F1
#
_entry.id   AF-A0AAW1PZT8-F1
#
_cell.length_a   1.000
_cell.length_b   1.000
_cell.length_c   1.000
_cell.angle_alpha   90.00
_cell.angle_beta   90.00
_cell.angle_gamma   90.00
#
_symmetry.space_group_name_H-M   'P 1'
#
loop_
_entity.id
_entity.type
_entity.pdbx_description
1 polymer ?
#
loop_
_entity_poly.entity_id
_entity_poly.type
_entity_poly.pdbx_seq_one_letter_code
_entity_poly.pdbx_strand_id
1 'polypeptide(L)'
;MWAAGHSKHLLHGSRCSPAVPACLLLPLFRYSQLQARASKSASEPGPWRPSLQDVEKLSKGDAAKKRGTGSRQVPHRLNTDERKLYDLAKEKKFLTLKGSGYRKERKGSPLANIFRQWCDANGQPCIVIQQGTGNDPLDTLVLDLVTLRTQDVGQLQSPCKEIAARMGAIVAEDVSSVIPFTIIVQSPHVEDAPEETSLPKQSPNADVDHMPDISEEAFEELPVWSLPPQAMAFTCQRSTAKQLAAALLDAIQQASKQAQA
;
A
#
# COMPACT_ATOMS: atom_id res chain seq x y z
N MET A 1 -26.72 -8.15 73.13
CA MET A 1 -27.96 -7.49 73.60
C MET A 1 -28.53 -6.75 72.40
N TRP A 2 -29.48 -7.37 71.66
CA TRP A 2 -30.96 -7.13 71.72
C TRP A 2 -31.33 -5.69 71.31
N ALA A 3 -32.25 -5.36 70.39
CA ALA A 3 -33.32 -6.07 69.68
C ALA A 3 -33.66 -5.23 68.41
N ALA A 4 -33.88 -5.80 67.22
CA ALA A 4 -35.16 -6.28 66.66
C ALA A 4 -36.33 -5.26 66.68
N GLY A 5 -36.79 -4.85 65.50
CA GLY A 5 -38.04 -4.11 65.28
C GLY A 5 -38.59 -4.40 63.89
N HIS A 6 -39.61 -5.28 63.84
CA HIS A 6 -40.33 -5.74 62.65
C HIS A 6 -41.37 -4.71 62.18
N SER A 7 -41.65 -4.67 60.88
CA SER A 7 -43.05 -4.66 60.41
C SER A 7 -43.21 -5.19 58.99
N LYS A 8 -44.18 -6.09 58.83
CA LYS A 8 -44.61 -6.78 57.61
C LYS A 8 -45.96 -6.20 57.16
N HIS A 9 -46.14 -6.02 55.85
CA HIS A 9 -47.41 -6.12 55.10
C HIS A 9 -47.01 -6.50 53.66
N LEU A 10 -47.27 -7.68 53.06
CA LEU A 10 -48.54 -8.33 52.66
C LEU A 10 -49.43 -7.30 51.94
N LEU A 11 -49.68 -7.32 50.61
CA LEU A 11 -50.23 -8.44 49.82
C LEU A 11 -50.51 -8.03 48.34
N HIS A 12 -50.65 -9.05 47.47
CA HIS A 12 -51.44 -9.15 46.20
C HIS A 12 -51.07 -8.28 44.99
N GLY A 13 -50.60 -8.90 43.89
CA GLY A 13 -51.41 -9.11 42.66
C GLY A 13 -50.89 -8.16 41.57
N SER A 14 -50.75 -8.44 40.28
CA SER A 14 -51.31 -9.46 39.41
C SER A 14 -50.41 -9.59 38.18
N ARG A 15 -50.34 -10.79 37.62
CA ARG A 15 -49.77 -11.07 36.29
C ARG A 15 -50.71 -10.49 35.23
N CYS A 16 -50.18 -9.76 34.26
CA CYS A 16 -50.80 -9.55 32.96
C CYS A 16 -49.71 -9.33 31.90
N SER A 17 -49.37 -10.41 31.18
CA SER A 17 -48.94 -10.30 29.78
C SER A 17 -50.19 -10.02 28.93
N PRO A 18 -50.07 -9.25 27.84
CA PRO A 18 -50.66 -9.79 26.62
C PRO A 18 -49.87 -9.50 25.34
N ALA A 19 -50.13 -10.39 24.38
CA ALA A 19 -50.22 -10.14 22.94
C ALA A 19 -48.91 -9.96 22.14
N VAL A 20 -48.40 -11.11 21.71
CA VAL A 20 -47.82 -11.27 20.37
C VAL A 20 -48.97 -11.17 19.34
N PRO A 21 -48.89 -10.31 18.31
CA PRO A 21 -49.76 -10.45 17.15
C PRO A 21 -49.07 -11.33 16.11
N ALA A 22 -49.74 -12.44 15.81
CA ALA A 22 -49.43 -13.33 14.71
C ALA A 22 -50.08 -12.83 13.40
N CYS A 23 -49.39 -13.13 12.30
CA CYS A 23 -49.95 -13.47 11.00
C CYS A 23 -50.61 -12.35 10.18
N LEU A 24 -49.87 -11.81 9.20
CA LEU A 24 -50.42 -11.60 7.86
C LEU A 24 -49.48 -12.16 6.80
N LEU A 25 -49.93 -13.27 6.24
CA LEU A 25 -49.47 -13.92 5.02
C LEU A 25 -49.65 -12.99 3.82
N LEU A 26 -48.60 -12.79 3.03
CA LEU A 26 -48.68 -12.31 1.66
C LEU A 26 -47.78 -13.17 0.75
N PRO A 27 -48.12 -13.27 -0.54
CA PRO A 27 -48.01 -14.52 -1.30
C PRO A 27 -46.61 -14.78 -1.87
N LEU A 28 -46.30 -16.08 -1.95
CA LEU A 28 -45.25 -16.66 -2.80
C LEU A 28 -45.55 -16.34 -4.27
N PHE A 29 -45.00 -15.26 -4.79
CA PHE A 29 -44.81 -15.07 -6.22
C PHE A 29 -43.33 -15.08 -6.56
N ARG A 30 -42.99 -16.03 -7.43
CA ARG A 30 -41.68 -16.20 -8.07
C ARG A 30 -41.24 -14.87 -8.69
N TYR A 31 -40.18 -14.28 -8.15
CA TYR A 31 -39.33 -13.38 -8.93
C TYR A 31 -38.04 -14.11 -9.26
N SER A 32 -38.06 -14.63 -10.49
CA SER A 32 -36.90 -15.06 -11.26
C SER A 32 -35.77 -14.05 -11.16
N GLN A 33 -34.55 -14.58 -10.97
CA GLN A 33 -33.29 -14.07 -11.50
C GLN A 33 -33.33 -12.60 -11.99
N LEU A 34 -33.16 -11.67 -11.07
CA LEU A 34 -32.48 -10.42 -11.38
C LEU A 34 -31.10 -10.52 -10.75
N GLN A 35 -30.22 -11.25 -11.43
CA GLN A 35 -28.82 -10.89 -11.44
C GLN A 35 -28.78 -9.45 -11.94
N ALA A 36 -28.74 -8.50 -11.01
CA ALA A 36 -28.27 -7.16 -11.30
C ALA A 36 -26.80 -7.34 -11.71
N ARG A 37 -26.62 -7.58 -13.02
CA ARG A 37 -25.43 -7.20 -13.77
C ARG A 37 -25.14 -5.77 -13.33
N ALA A 38 -24.16 -5.61 -12.43
CA ALA A 38 -23.42 -4.38 -12.35
C ALA A 38 -22.91 -4.14 -13.77
N SER A 39 -23.60 -3.29 -14.50
CA SER A 39 -23.12 -2.75 -15.76
C SER A 39 -21.83 -2.04 -15.42
N LYS A 40 -20.70 -2.73 -15.66
CA LYS A 40 -19.44 -2.06 -15.96
C LYS A 40 -19.79 -1.08 -17.08
N SER A 41 -19.99 0.18 -16.73
CA SER A 41 -19.76 1.24 -17.69
C SER A 41 -18.37 0.95 -18.26
N ALA A 42 -18.26 0.94 -19.59
CA ALA A 42 -16.96 0.87 -20.25
C ALA A 42 -16.27 2.20 -19.97
N SER A 43 -15.79 2.38 -18.74
CA SER A 43 -14.79 3.37 -18.42
C SER A 43 -13.55 3.01 -19.22
N GLU A 44 -12.87 4.03 -19.76
CA GLU A 44 -11.53 3.90 -20.34
C GLU A 44 -10.68 2.91 -19.52
N PRO A 45 -9.90 2.05 -20.17
CA PRO A 45 -9.05 1.10 -19.45
C PRO A 45 -8.10 1.90 -18.57
N GLY A 46 -8.34 1.88 -17.26
CA GLY A 46 -7.46 2.51 -16.29
C GLY A 46 -6.03 1.97 -16.39
N PRO A 47 -5.08 2.63 -15.71
CA PRO A 47 -3.66 2.32 -15.83
C PRO A 47 -3.40 0.83 -15.60
N TRP A 48 -2.45 0.29 -16.36
CA TRP A 48 -2.04 -1.09 -16.26
C TRP A 48 -1.62 -1.41 -14.83
N ARG A 49 -2.26 -2.45 -14.27
CA ARG A 49 -1.91 -2.99 -12.94
C ARG A 49 -1.68 -4.51 -13.03
N PRO A 50 -0.79 -5.06 -12.21
CA PRO A 50 -0.67 -6.50 -12.06
C PRO A 50 -1.88 -7.06 -11.30
N SER A 51 -2.24 -8.32 -11.56
CA SER A 51 -3.30 -8.98 -10.77
C SER A 51 -2.76 -9.40 -9.40
N LEU A 52 -3.61 -9.39 -8.37
CA LEU A 52 -3.22 -9.86 -7.03
C LEU A 52 -2.72 -11.31 -7.02
N GLN A 53 -3.27 -12.15 -7.91
CA GLN A 53 -2.82 -13.52 -8.07
C GLN A 53 -1.40 -13.60 -8.65
N ASP A 54 -1.07 -12.75 -9.62
CA ASP A 54 0.27 -12.69 -10.19
C ASP A 54 1.29 -12.18 -9.18
N VAL A 55 0.94 -11.16 -8.40
CA VAL A 55 1.79 -10.66 -7.30
C VAL A 55 2.02 -11.78 -6.27
N GLU A 56 0.99 -12.53 -5.88
CA GLU A 56 1.14 -13.64 -4.93
C GLU A 56 2.03 -14.76 -5.50
N LYS A 57 1.92 -15.08 -6.80
CA LYS A 57 2.83 -16.03 -7.48
C LYS A 57 4.28 -15.55 -7.47
N LEU A 58 4.52 -14.30 -7.87
CA LEU A 58 5.86 -13.70 -7.85
C LEU A 58 6.50 -13.74 -6.46
N SER A 59 5.69 -13.48 -5.43
CA SER A 59 6.15 -13.51 -4.04
C SER A 59 6.64 -14.90 -3.60
N LYS A 60 6.17 -15.99 -4.24
CA LYS A 60 6.58 -17.38 -3.99
C LYS A 60 7.74 -17.82 -4.89
N GLY A 61 8.06 -17.03 -5.93
CA GLY A 61 9.04 -17.37 -6.96
C GLY A 61 8.43 -18.04 -8.19
N ASP A 62 7.11 -18.09 -8.28
CA ASP A 62 6.40 -18.64 -9.43
C ASP A 62 6.26 -17.57 -10.54
N ALA A 63 6.14 -18.02 -11.78
CA ALA A 63 5.92 -17.13 -12.91
C ALA A 63 4.52 -16.50 -12.87
N ALA A 64 4.44 -15.18 -13.05
CA ALA A 64 3.19 -14.48 -13.30
C ALA A 64 2.59 -14.89 -14.65
N LYS A 65 1.26 -14.89 -14.75
CA LYS A 65 0.54 -15.14 -16.00
C LYS A 65 0.67 -13.98 -16.97
N LYS A 66 0.58 -12.74 -16.46
CA LYS A 66 0.71 -11.53 -17.25
C LYS A 66 2.19 -11.16 -17.44
N ARG A 67 2.63 -11.04 -18.69
CA ARG A 67 3.99 -10.56 -19.02
C ARG A 67 4.19 -9.14 -18.46
N GLY A 68 5.39 -8.84 -17.99
CA GLY A 68 5.74 -7.53 -17.41
C GLY A 68 5.46 -7.38 -15.91
N THR A 69 4.70 -8.29 -15.29
CA THR A 69 4.38 -8.23 -13.84
C THR A 69 5.63 -8.25 -12.95
N GLY A 70 6.65 -9.02 -13.32
CA GLY A 70 7.91 -9.08 -12.59
C GLY A 70 9.11 -8.97 -13.52
N SER A 71 10.24 -8.59 -12.94
CA SER A 71 11.54 -8.58 -13.61
C SER A 71 12.48 -9.58 -12.96
N ARG A 72 13.38 -10.19 -13.74
CA ARG A 72 14.45 -11.06 -13.20
C ARG A 72 15.53 -10.26 -12.47
N GLN A 73 15.64 -8.97 -12.78
CA GLN A 73 16.61 -8.08 -12.17
C GLN A 73 16.11 -7.48 -10.85
N VAL A 74 14.80 -7.55 -10.57
CA VAL A 74 14.20 -7.09 -9.31
C VAL A 74 13.86 -8.31 -8.44
N PRO A 75 14.40 -8.44 -7.22
CA PRO A 75 14.07 -9.55 -6.37
C PRO A 75 12.64 -9.41 -5.83
N HIS A 76 11.84 -10.49 -5.94
CA HIS A 76 10.44 -10.54 -5.48
C HIS A 76 10.11 -11.73 -4.57
N ARG A 77 10.88 -12.81 -4.68
CA ARG A 77 10.64 -14.05 -3.92
C ARG A 77 10.97 -13.85 -2.45
N LEU A 78 10.00 -14.14 -1.60
CA LEU A 78 10.10 -14.04 -0.16
C LEU A 78 10.56 -15.36 0.47
N ASN A 79 11.33 -15.25 1.55
CA ASN A 79 11.57 -16.36 2.47
C ASN A 79 10.44 -16.48 3.52
N THR A 80 10.55 -17.46 4.41
CA THR A 80 9.54 -17.76 5.44
C THR A 80 9.26 -16.59 6.39
N ASP A 81 10.29 -15.83 6.78
CA ASP A 81 10.11 -14.72 7.72
C ASP A 81 9.57 -13.46 7.03
N GLU A 82 10.04 -13.18 5.81
CA GLU A 82 9.48 -12.11 4.97
C GLU A 82 8.02 -12.37 4.64
N ARG A 83 7.62 -13.64 4.43
CA ARG A 83 6.22 -13.99 4.20
C ARG A 83 5.34 -13.53 5.36
N LYS A 84 5.74 -13.82 6.61
CA LYS A 84 4.98 -13.41 7.79
C LYS A 84 4.83 -11.88 7.84
N LEU A 85 5.91 -11.15 7.58
CA LEU A 85 5.89 -9.69 7.55
C LEU A 85 5.02 -9.16 6.41
N TYR A 86 5.07 -9.78 5.24
CA TYR A 86 4.25 -9.43 4.08
C TYR A 86 2.77 -9.64 4.37
N ASP A 87 2.37 -10.76 4.96
CA ASP A 87 0.97 -11.03 5.30
C ASP A 87 0.45 -10.04 6.35
N LEU A 88 1.25 -9.73 7.37
CA LEU A 88 0.95 -8.66 8.34
C LEU A 88 0.85 -7.28 7.67
N ALA A 89 1.69 -6.99 6.68
CA ALA A 89 1.68 -5.73 5.95
C ALA A 89 0.42 -5.58 5.08
N LYS A 90 -0.06 -6.67 4.46
CA LYS A 90 -1.32 -6.67 3.71
C LYS A 90 -2.54 -6.36 4.59
N GLU A 91 -2.53 -6.87 5.82
CA GLU A 91 -3.57 -6.59 6.82
C GLU A 91 -3.51 -5.12 7.28
N LYS A 92 -2.31 -4.65 7.64
CA LYS A 92 -2.09 -3.30 8.19
C LYS A 92 -2.07 -2.19 7.15
N LYS A 93 -1.92 -2.52 5.87
CA LYS A 93 -1.76 -1.59 4.75
C LYS A 93 -0.48 -0.74 4.79
N PHE A 94 0.49 -1.14 5.61
CA PHE A 94 1.85 -0.60 5.62
C PHE A 94 2.85 -1.69 6.00
N LEU A 95 4.08 -1.58 5.50
CA LEU A 95 5.15 -2.52 5.76
C LEU A 95 6.07 -2.00 6.87
N THR A 96 6.57 -2.90 7.73
CA THR A 96 7.62 -2.57 8.70
C THR A 96 8.85 -3.43 8.44
N LEU A 97 9.99 -2.76 8.22
CA LEU A 97 11.30 -3.36 7.97
C LEU A 97 12.23 -3.10 9.16
N LYS A 98 13.14 -4.05 9.41
CA LYS A 98 14.29 -3.80 10.27
C LYS A 98 15.39 -3.15 9.43
N GLY A 99 15.79 -1.92 9.76
CA GLY A 99 16.66 -1.11 8.90
C GLY A 99 16.05 -0.91 7.51
N SER A 100 16.89 -0.89 6.47
CA SER A 100 16.44 -0.73 5.07
C SER A 100 15.77 -1.97 4.48
N GLY A 101 15.88 -3.13 5.14
CA GLY A 101 15.44 -4.41 4.58
C GLY A 101 16.27 -4.90 3.39
N TYR A 102 17.44 -4.30 3.13
CA TYR A 102 18.35 -4.71 2.07
C TYR A 102 19.01 -6.06 2.36
N ARG A 103 19.09 -6.92 1.33
CA ARG A 103 19.73 -8.23 1.38
C ARG A 103 20.86 -8.31 0.38
N LYS A 104 22.08 -8.49 0.87
CA LYS A 104 23.30 -8.51 0.04
C LYS A 104 23.26 -9.63 -1.00
N GLU A 105 22.80 -10.81 -0.60
CA GLU A 105 22.68 -12.00 -1.44
C GLU A 105 21.59 -11.88 -2.52
N ARG A 106 20.65 -10.94 -2.35
CA ARG A 106 19.56 -10.66 -3.31
C ARG A 106 19.74 -9.35 -4.06
N LYS A 107 20.75 -8.54 -3.70
CA LYS A 107 21.01 -7.19 -4.24
C LYS A 107 19.77 -6.28 -4.21
N GLY A 108 19.05 -6.27 -3.10
CA GLY A 108 17.83 -5.46 -2.95
C GLY A 108 16.97 -5.90 -1.76
N SER A 109 15.76 -5.35 -1.66
CA SER A 109 14.77 -5.75 -0.65
C SER A 109 13.59 -6.48 -1.32
N PRO A 110 13.58 -7.83 -1.33
CA PRO A 110 12.48 -8.60 -1.91
C PRO A 110 11.12 -8.22 -1.31
N LEU A 111 11.10 -8.04 0.01
CA LEU A 111 9.91 -7.69 0.78
C LEU A 111 9.35 -6.31 0.41
N ALA A 112 10.19 -5.28 0.32
CA ALA A 112 9.73 -3.95 -0.09
C ALA A 112 9.23 -3.93 -1.53
N ASN A 113 9.95 -4.61 -2.44
CA ASN A 113 9.60 -4.65 -3.86
C ASN A 113 8.25 -5.31 -4.11
N ILE A 114 7.99 -6.49 -3.50
CA ILE A 114 6.71 -7.17 -3.71
C ILE A 114 5.56 -6.46 -2.99
N PHE A 115 5.83 -5.82 -1.84
CA PHE A 115 4.82 -5.01 -1.16
C PHE A 115 4.41 -3.80 -2.01
N ARG A 116 5.37 -3.12 -2.65
CA ARG A 116 5.09 -2.04 -3.60
C ARG A 116 4.21 -2.50 -4.78
N GLN A 117 4.49 -3.68 -5.35
CA GLN A 117 3.63 -4.26 -6.39
C GLN A 117 2.23 -4.62 -5.87
N TRP A 118 2.12 -5.10 -4.65
CA TRP A 118 0.83 -5.39 -4.03
C TRP A 118 0.01 -4.12 -3.80
N CYS A 119 0.65 -3.01 -3.37
CA CYS A 119 0.01 -1.70 -3.27
C CYS A 119 -0.48 -1.20 -4.63
N ASP A 120 0.34 -1.32 -5.68
CA ASP A 120 -0.06 -0.99 -7.06
C ASP A 120 -1.23 -1.84 -7.55
N ALA A 121 -1.23 -3.15 -7.28
CA ALA A 121 -2.35 -4.03 -7.63
C ALA A 121 -3.67 -3.65 -6.91
N ASN A 122 -3.59 -3.04 -5.72
CA ASN A 122 -4.76 -2.58 -4.96
C ASN A 122 -5.12 -1.10 -5.21
N GLY A 123 -4.31 -0.34 -5.95
CA GLY A 123 -4.51 1.11 -6.09
C GLY A 123 -4.40 1.86 -4.76
N GLN A 124 -3.47 1.47 -3.89
CA GLN A 124 -3.23 2.09 -2.58
C GLN A 124 -1.81 2.65 -2.52
N PRO A 125 -1.53 3.68 -1.69
CA PRO A 125 -0.17 4.17 -1.52
C PRO A 125 0.72 3.08 -0.90
N CYS A 126 2.01 3.09 -1.22
CA CYS A 126 2.97 2.19 -0.60
C CYS A 126 3.63 2.88 0.59
N ILE A 127 3.35 2.41 1.80
CA ILE A 127 3.93 2.96 3.04
C ILE A 127 4.88 1.93 3.66
N VAL A 128 6.14 2.32 3.86
CA VAL A 128 7.19 1.48 4.45
C VAL A 128 7.81 2.19 5.64
N ILE A 129 7.81 1.53 6.80
CA ILE A 129 8.51 1.97 8.00
C ILE A 129 9.82 1.20 8.10
N GLN A 130 10.95 1.90 7.98
CA GLN A 130 12.28 1.40 8.26
C GLN A 130 12.62 1.68 9.72
N GLN A 131 12.72 0.63 10.53
CA GLN A 131 13.06 0.78 11.93
C GLN A 131 14.53 1.18 12.08
N GLY A 132 14.78 2.26 12.84
CA GLY A 132 16.12 2.69 13.20
C GLY A 132 16.92 1.58 13.86
N THR A 133 18.21 1.50 13.52
CA THR A 133 19.14 0.49 14.03
C THR A 133 20.39 1.13 14.61
N GLY A 134 20.88 0.60 15.73
CA GLY A 134 22.14 1.03 16.32
C GLY A 134 22.09 2.48 16.80
N ASN A 135 22.94 3.33 16.21
CA ASN A 135 23.16 4.72 16.61
C ASN A 135 22.08 5.68 16.10
N ASP A 136 21.26 5.27 15.13
CA ASP A 136 20.10 6.03 14.71
C ASP A 136 18.83 5.35 15.25
N PRO A 137 18.28 5.84 16.38
CA PRO A 137 17.13 5.22 17.01
C PRO A 137 15.80 5.61 16.35
N LEU A 138 15.81 6.57 15.41
CA LEU A 138 14.60 7.07 14.79
C LEU A 138 14.16 6.15 13.67
N ASP A 139 12.84 6.00 13.53
CA ASP A 139 12.26 5.23 12.44
C ASP A 139 12.04 6.18 11.25
N THR A 140 12.33 5.71 10.05
CA THR A 140 12.07 6.42 8.79
C THR A 140 10.84 5.83 8.13
N LEU A 141 9.84 6.66 7.84
CA LEU A 141 8.65 6.30 7.10
C LEU A 141 8.78 6.80 5.67
N VAL A 142 8.75 5.90 4.70
CA VAL A 142 8.74 6.19 3.26
C VAL A 142 7.32 5.98 2.74
N LEU A 143 6.74 7.04 2.18
CA LEU A 143 5.45 7.05 1.51
C LEU A 143 5.68 7.22 0.01
N ASP A 144 5.39 6.18 -0.78
CA ASP A 144 5.47 6.22 -2.24
C ASP A 144 4.06 6.29 -2.84
N LEU A 145 3.81 7.38 -3.57
CA LEU A 145 2.50 7.71 -4.15
C LEU A 145 2.34 7.19 -5.57
N VAL A 146 3.40 6.71 -6.21
CA VAL A 146 3.37 6.24 -7.61
C VAL A 146 2.40 5.08 -7.82
N THR A 147 2.16 4.26 -6.79
CA THR A 147 1.22 3.13 -6.81
C THR A 147 -0.23 3.56 -6.94
N LEU A 148 -0.54 4.84 -6.70
CA LEU A 148 -1.87 5.40 -6.95
C LEU A 148 -2.13 5.65 -8.43
N ARG A 149 -1.08 5.76 -9.26
CA ARG A 149 -1.18 6.12 -10.68
C ARG A 149 -1.93 7.42 -10.89
N THR A 150 -1.57 8.45 -10.13
CA THR A 150 -2.15 9.80 -10.23
C THR A 150 -1.11 10.83 -10.64
N GLN A 151 -1.54 11.84 -11.40
CA GLN A 151 -0.71 12.98 -11.77
C GLN A 151 -0.72 14.06 -10.67
N ASP A 152 -1.77 14.13 -9.86
CA ASP A 152 -1.98 15.15 -8.81
C ASP A 152 -1.22 14.85 -7.51
N VAL A 153 0.04 14.41 -7.64
CA VAL A 153 0.89 14.05 -6.51
C VAL A 153 1.01 15.20 -5.52
N GLY A 154 1.17 16.44 -6.01
CA GLY A 154 1.30 17.64 -5.18
C GLY A 154 0.11 17.85 -4.23
N GLN A 155 -1.11 17.56 -4.69
CA GLN A 155 -2.33 17.69 -3.87
C GLN A 155 -2.35 16.67 -2.73
N LEU A 156 -1.77 15.48 -2.94
CA LEU A 156 -1.65 14.45 -1.91
C LEU A 156 -0.50 14.72 -0.93
N GLN A 157 0.58 15.34 -1.40
CA GLN A 157 1.76 15.58 -0.57
C GLN A 157 1.51 16.63 0.52
N SER A 158 0.78 17.71 0.24
CA SER A 158 0.60 18.80 1.21
C SER A 158 -0.08 18.34 2.51
N PRO A 159 -1.24 17.66 2.48
CA PRO A 159 -1.87 17.13 3.68
C PRO A 159 -0.97 16.14 4.44
N CYS A 160 -0.18 15.35 3.71
CA CYS A 160 0.77 14.42 4.33
C CYS A 160 1.85 15.14 5.14
N LYS A 161 2.41 16.24 4.61
CA LYS A 161 3.39 17.08 5.33
C LYS A 161 2.79 17.69 6.59
N GLU A 162 1.56 18.19 6.51
CA GLU A 162 0.87 18.81 7.66
C GLU A 162 0.59 17.79 8.77
N ILE A 163 0.13 16.58 8.42
CA ILE A 163 -0.09 15.50 9.38
C ILE A 163 1.24 15.10 10.04
N ALA A 164 2.29 14.92 9.25
CA ALA A 164 3.61 14.58 9.76
C ALA A 164 4.12 15.64 10.74
N ALA A 165 4.04 16.92 10.38
CA ALA A 165 4.45 18.03 11.24
C ALA A 165 3.66 18.06 12.56
N ARG A 166 2.34 17.86 12.50
CA ARG A 166 1.47 17.81 13.70
C ARG A 166 1.84 16.66 14.65
N MET A 167 2.34 15.55 14.10
CA MET A 167 2.79 14.39 14.85
C MET A 167 4.27 14.47 15.27
N GLY A 168 4.94 15.60 15.02
CA GLY A 168 6.34 15.81 15.37
C GLY A 168 7.33 15.01 14.51
N ALA A 169 6.91 14.55 13.34
CA ALA A 169 7.80 13.92 12.36
C ALA A 169 8.48 14.98 11.48
N ILE A 170 9.73 14.71 11.14
CA ILE A 170 10.58 15.62 10.34
C ILE A 170 10.63 15.07 8.91
N VAL A 171 10.40 15.91 7.91
CA VAL A 171 10.58 15.50 6.50
C VAL A 171 12.07 15.27 6.25
N ALA A 172 12.43 14.14 5.66
CA ALA A 172 13.81 13.86 5.27
C ALA A 172 14.19 14.67 4.03
N GLU A 173 15.38 15.28 4.05
CA GLU A 173 15.89 16.11 2.94
C GLU A 173 16.31 15.25 1.75
N ASP A 174 17.01 14.13 2.01
CA ASP A 174 17.41 13.17 0.99
C ASP A 174 16.52 11.92 1.05
N VAL A 175 15.48 11.92 0.22
CA VAL A 175 14.57 10.78 0.07
C VAL A 175 15.26 9.64 -0.69
N SER A 176 16.22 9.95 -1.57
CA SER A 176 16.81 8.96 -2.47
C SER A 176 17.61 7.89 -1.72
N SER A 177 18.29 8.27 -0.64
CA SER A 177 19.10 7.34 0.19
C SER A 177 18.27 6.40 1.07
N VAL A 178 16.99 6.70 1.30
CA VAL A 178 16.11 5.92 2.19
C VAL A 178 15.09 5.05 1.44
N ILE A 179 14.98 5.19 0.11
CA ILE A 179 14.07 4.37 -0.71
C ILE A 179 14.48 2.88 -0.62
N PRO A 180 13.59 1.98 -0.14
CA PRO A 180 13.91 0.55 0.00
C PRO A 180 13.72 -0.26 -1.30
N PHE A 181 13.28 0.38 -2.37
CA PHE A 181 12.87 -0.29 -3.61
C PHE A 181 14.05 -0.46 -4.58
N THR A 182 14.10 -1.62 -5.22
CA THR A 182 14.99 -1.85 -6.36
C THR A 182 14.29 -1.34 -7.61
N ILE A 183 14.75 -0.20 -8.14
CA ILE A 183 14.20 0.44 -9.33
C ILE A 183 15.12 0.16 -10.50
N ILE A 184 14.52 -0.19 -11.64
CA ILE A 184 15.23 -0.36 -12.89
C ILE A 184 14.57 0.58 -13.89
N VAL A 185 15.18 1.74 -14.05
CA VAL A 185 14.77 2.68 -15.09
C VAL A 185 15.11 2.03 -16.42
N GLN A 186 14.08 1.68 -17.18
CA GLN A 186 14.28 1.26 -18.55
C GLN A 186 14.67 2.51 -19.33
N SER A 187 15.93 2.62 -19.73
CA SER A 187 16.30 3.62 -20.72
C SER A 187 15.45 3.37 -21.98
N PRO A 188 14.79 4.38 -22.54
CA PRO A 188 14.05 4.20 -23.78
C PRO A 188 15.00 3.61 -24.82
N HIS A 189 14.56 2.54 -25.46
CA HIS A 189 15.29 1.87 -26.53
C HIS A 189 15.69 2.91 -27.57
N VAL A 190 17.00 3.11 -27.75
CA VAL A 190 17.52 3.61 -29.02
C VAL A 190 17.30 2.44 -29.99
N GLU A 191 16.20 2.50 -30.76
CA GLU A 191 15.99 1.55 -31.85
C GLU A 191 17.04 1.84 -32.95
N ASP A 192 17.75 0.78 -33.33
CA ASP A 192 18.60 0.63 -34.51
C ASP A 192 19.75 1.64 -34.73
N ALA A 193 20.88 1.40 -34.06
CA ALA A 193 22.19 1.74 -34.59
C ALA A 193 22.93 0.45 -34.97
N PRO A 194 23.47 0.32 -36.20
CA PRO A 194 24.12 -0.90 -36.64
C PRO A 194 25.37 -1.17 -35.81
N GLU A 195 25.47 -2.42 -35.39
CA GLU A 195 26.60 -3.03 -34.70
C GLU A 195 27.89 -2.84 -35.52
N GLU A 196 28.81 -1.98 -35.05
CA GLU A 196 30.25 -2.23 -35.08
C GLU A 196 31.03 -1.10 -34.39
N THR A 197 31.70 -1.45 -33.29
CA THR A 197 33.13 -1.22 -33.00
C THR A 197 33.35 -1.08 -31.49
N SER A 198 34.14 -2.01 -30.97
CA SER A 198 34.68 -2.06 -29.63
C SER A 198 35.42 -0.77 -29.23
N LEU A 199 35.16 -0.23 -28.03
CA LEU A 199 36.11 0.47 -27.12
C LEU A 199 35.40 0.93 -25.81
N PRO A 200 36.15 1.36 -24.76
CA PRO A 200 36.42 0.61 -23.53
C PRO A 200 35.42 0.85 -22.38
N LYS A 201 35.48 -0.04 -21.38
CA LYS A 201 34.76 0.01 -20.09
C LYS A 201 34.84 1.40 -19.44
N GLN A 202 33.77 2.18 -19.51
CA GLN A 202 33.57 3.37 -18.68
C GLN A 202 32.95 2.98 -17.33
N SER A 203 33.41 3.67 -16.29
CA SER A 203 33.08 3.47 -14.87
C SER A 203 31.62 3.82 -14.54
N PRO A 204 31.07 3.30 -13.43
CA PRO A 204 29.64 3.44 -13.09
C PRO A 204 29.36 4.72 -12.29
N ASN A 205 29.94 5.85 -12.69
CA ASN A 205 29.59 7.15 -12.11
C ASN A 205 28.88 7.97 -13.19
N ALA A 206 27.59 7.68 -13.37
CA ALA A 206 26.69 8.52 -14.15
C ALA A 206 26.01 9.50 -13.18
N ASP A 207 26.10 10.78 -13.51
CA ASP A 207 25.42 11.90 -12.87
C ASP A 207 23.92 11.61 -12.69
N VAL A 208 23.42 11.72 -11.46
CA VAL A 208 22.06 11.29 -11.03
C VAL A 208 21.08 12.47 -10.94
N ASP A 209 21.40 13.63 -11.50
CA ASP A 209 20.58 14.86 -11.31
C ASP A 209 19.47 15.07 -12.35
N HIS A 210 19.22 14.10 -13.23
CA HIS A 210 18.08 14.16 -14.15
C HIS A 210 17.22 12.92 -14.01
N MET A 211 16.18 13.01 -13.17
CA MET A 211 15.07 12.06 -13.25
C MET A 211 14.45 12.19 -14.64
N PRO A 212 14.42 11.11 -15.46
CA PRO A 212 13.85 11.20 -16.79
C PRO A 212 12.37 11.53 -16.67
N ASP A 213 11.92 12.51 -17.45
CA ASP A 213 10.51 12.80 -17.64
C ASP A 213 9.89 11.60 -18.36
N ILE A 214 9.10 10.80 -17.62
CA ILE A 214 8.44 9.61 -18.16
C ILE A 214 7.17 10.08 -18.85
N SER A 215 7.02 9.77 -20.14
CA SER A 215 5.81 10.10 -20.88
C SER A 215 4.57 9.54 -20.17
N GLU A 216 3.43 10.23 -20.30
CA GLU A 216 2.17 9.83 -19.67
C GLU A 216 1.79 8.37 -20.03
N GLU A 217 1.99 8.00 -21.29
CA GLU A 217 1.78 6.64 -21.81
C GLU A 217 2.62 5.60 -21.05
N ALA A 218 3.88 5.92 -20.75
CA ALA A 218 4.75 5.03 -19.99
C ALA A 218 4.31 4.91 -18.53
N PHE A 219 3.74 5.96 -17.92
CA PHE A 219 3.21 5.89 -16.56
C PHE A 219 1.97 4.99 -16.45
N GLU A 220 1.14 4.95 -17.50
CA GLU A 220 -0.05 4.11 -17.56
C GLU A 220 0.25 2.66 -17.93
N GLU A 221 1.25 2.39 -18.77
CA GLU A 221 1.51 1.04 -19.27
C GLU A 221 2.58 0.27 -18.49
N LEU A 222 3.54 0.99 -17.89
CA LEU A 222 4.69 0.33 -17.26
C LEU A 222 4.34 -0.30 -15.91
N PRO A 223 4.98 -1.43 -15.58
CA PRO A 223 4.84 -2.01 -14.25
C PRO A 223 5.50 -1.13 -13.20
N VAL A 224 4.94 -1.10 -11.99
CA VAL A 224 5.44 -0.19 -10.95
C VAL A 224 6.92 -0.40 -10.59
N TRP A 225 7.46 -1.60 -10.78
CA TRP A 225 8.87 -1.89 -10.49
C TRP A 225 9.86 -1.15 -11.41
N SER A 226 9.42 -0.68 -12.59
CA SER A 226 10.21 0.16 -13.49
C SER A 226 9.93 1.65 -13.34
N LEU A 227 8.87 2.02 -12.59
CA LEU A 227 8.56 3.42 -12.34
C LEU A 227 9.39 4.00 -11.20
N PRO A 228 9.95 5.22 -11.35
CA PRO A 228 10.62 5.93 -10.28
C PRO A 228 9.61 6.22 -9.15
N PRO A 229 10.00 6.04 -7.88
CA PRO A 229 9.14 6.37 -6.75
C PRO A 229 8.80 7.86 -6.75
N GLN A 230 7.54 8.16 -6.45
CA GLN A 230 7.09 9.52 -6.13
C GLN A 230 6.98 9.59 -4.61
N ALA A 231 8.14 9.54 -3.97
CA ALA A 231 8.27 9.26 -2.55
C ALA A 231 8.42 10.52 -1.70
N MET A 232 7.88 10.45 -0.48
CA MET A 232 8.21 11.32 0.63
C MET A 232 8.79 10.47 1.75
N ALA A 233 9.71 11.03 2.53
CA ALA A 233 10.24 10.37 3.71
C ALA A 233 10.10 11.25 4.95
N PHE A 234 9.81 10.60 6.09
CA PHE A 234 9.62 11.24 7.37
C PHE A 234 10.37 10.49 8.46
N THR A 235 11.14 11.19 9.27
CA THR A 235 11.84 10.65 10.43
C THR A 235 11.04 10.93 11.69
N CYS A 236 10.81 9.92 12.52
CA CYS A 236 10.01 10.05 13.74
C CYS A 236 10.39 9.04 14.82
N GLN A 237 9.85 9.22 16.03
CA GLN A 237 10.01 8.25 17.09
C GLN A 237 9.26 6.94 16.78
N ARG A 238 9.80 5.81 17.22
CA ARG A 238 9.20 4.47 17.04
C ARG A 238 7.76 4.35 17.55
N SER A 239 7.43 5.05 18.63
CA SER A 239 6.07 5.13 19.18
C SER A 239 5.07 5.78 18.22
N THR A 240 5.56 6.68 17.35
CA THR A 240 4.76 7.52 16.44
C THR A 240 4.62 6.88 15.06
N ALA A 241 5.64 6.16 14.57
CA ALA A 241 5.73 5.70 13.19
C ALA A 241 4.48 4.96 12.68
N LYS A 242 3.92 4.04 13.47
CA LYS A 242 2.71 3.28 13.06
C LYS A 242 1.45 4.14 13.04
N GLN A 243 1.33 5.09 13.97
CA GLN A 243 0.19 6.00 14.01
C GLN A 243 0.28 6.98 12.83
N LEU A 244 1.48 7.46 12.50
CA LEU A 244 1.71 8.30 11.33
C LEU A 244 1.36 7.54 10.05
N ALA A 245 1.80 6.29 9.88
CA ALA A 245 1.46 5.48 8.72
C ALA A 245 -0.06 5.33 8.52
N ALA A 246 -0.81 5.07 9.60
CA ALA A 246 -2.26 4.98 9.54
C ALA A 246 -2.91 6.33 9.18
N ALA A 247 -2.47 7.42 9.81
CA ALA A 247 -3.00 8.75 9.55
C ALA A 247 -2.76 9.21 8.10
N LEU A 248 -1.57 8.94 7.54
CA LEU A 248 -1.26 9.23 6.15
C LEU A 248 -2.12 8.43 5.18
N LEU A 249 -2.32 7.13 5.46
CA LEU A 249 -3.18 6.27 4.65
C LEU A 249 -4.62 6.80 4.63
N ASP A 250 -5.18 7.14 5.78
CA ASP A 250 -6.55 7.65 5.91
C ASP A 250 -6.71 8.98 5.15
N ALA A 251 -5.75 9.89 5.28
CA ALA A 251 -5.76 11.18 4.60
C ALA A 251 -5.74 11.03 3.07
N ILE A 252 -4.89 10.15 2.55
CA ILE A 252 -4.81 9.86 1.10
C ILE A 252 -6.14 9.25 0.62
N GLN A 253 -6.70 8.29 1.35
CA GLN A 253 -7.99 7.70 0.98
C GLN A 253 -9.14 8.71 1.00
N GLN A 254 -9.13 9.66 1.93
CA GLN A 254 -10.10 10.75 1.97
C GLN A 254 -9.94 11.69 0.77
N ALA A 255 -8.71 12.12 0.47
CA ALA A 255 -8.42 12.97 -0.67
C ALA A 255 -8.81 12.29 -2.00
N SER A 256 -8.50 11.01 -2.17
CA SER A 256 -8.89 10.25 -3.38
C SER A 256 -10.40 10.11 -3.54
N LYS A 257 -11.16 9.99 -2.44
CA LYS A 257 -12.64 9.96 -2.49
C LYS A 257 -13.23 11.31 -2.87
N GLN A 258 -12.63 12.40 -2.38
CA GLN A 258 -13.07 13.77 -2.70
C GLN A 258 -12.84 14.11 -4.18
N ALA A 259 -11.74 13.63 -4.77
CA ALA A 259 -11.46 13.83 -6.20
C ALA A 259 -12.42 13.06 -7.15
N GLN A 260 -13.16 12.07 -6.64
CA GLN A 260 -14.09 11.25 -7.41
C GLN A 260 -15.57 11.65 -7.22
N ALA A 261 -15.86 12.58 -6.30
CA ALA A 261 -17.20 13.04 -5.96
C ALA A 261 -17.53 14.35 -6.68
#